data_AF-Q10N62-F1
#
_entry.id   AF-Q10N62-F1
#
_cell.length_a   1.000
_cell.length_b   1.000
_cell.length_c   1.000
_cell.angle_alpha   90.00
_cell.angle_beta   90.00
_cell.angle_gamma   90.00
#
_symmetry.space_group_name_H-M   'P 1'
#
loop_
_entity.id
_entity.type
_entity.pdbx_description
1 polymer ?
#
loop_
_entity_poly.entity_id
_entity_poly.type
_entity_poly.pdbx_seq_one_letter_code
_entity_poly.pdbx_strand_id
1 'polypeptide(L)'
;MSWLRNAVHRAVEASGGPLLTRTVRSSLGTVVHHAGQAVAGGARLINDRIGSRSYKSMRLTAKRLEDAALSYRGEDRVQLLRRWLVMLRETQRAAAAEKEAKRAGHPDQHLPVLDLYMDYETGAEPMNFIHVFLYSQALECLVLSMIMEFPTEEEASLLSEVFGLCLPGGKDVHNAILSSIKELAKLFSTYHDEVLAKRAELLQFAQCAISGLKINPEISRLDDEILQLQQRINGMDALRSNSTSRRSKASQTVAEGFRTAVNEIRLCSRMEELVLMKKSMHHGNSFETYFEKVNKLKVLSESLANSAAKAERRIMENRLQKEESLIFRVTKTNEVSVTEKEILAEISGLQKQKDLLEDELKKVNNILNAAVMKLKKTREERDQFDEASNQIVLHLKAKEEELSRSIASCKVESSTVGAWIIFLEDTWKLQSLYEELRKKQANDELDKCATCFAKLINHHLYARVEELSTCIDSIKTFVDNLKIFDNRSVSAEDGNNGSSKQSNPRKYLEEEYLEAEKKVVAAFSLVDNIRAIYLSNQDYQAR
;
A
#
# COMPACT_ATOMS: atom_id res chain seq x y z
N MET A 1 13.37 15.25 -35.22
CA MET A 1 13.46 14.60 -33.89
C MET A 1 14.15 15.41 -32.75
N SER A 2 14.45 16.71 -32.84
CA SER A 2 15.16 17.44 -31.74
C SER A 2 14.28 18.37 -30.87
N TRP A 3 13.12 18.83 -31.37
CA TRP A 3 12.41 19.93 -30.70
C TRP A 3 11.51 19.53 -29.52
N LEU A 4 10.89 18.33 -29.57
CA LEU A 4 9.99 17.85 -28.51
C LEU A 4 10.74 17.42 -27.24
N ARG A 5 11.94 16.83 -27.39
CA ARG A 5 12.81 16.49 -26.25
C ARG A 5 13.36 17.74 -25.54
N ASN A 6 13.74 18.78 -26.28
CA ASN A 6 14.39 19.98 -25.69
C ASN A 6 13.42 20.93 -24.98
N ALA A 7 12.18 21.05 -25.47
CA ALA A 7 11.21 21.97 -24.89
C ALA A 7 10.68 21.49 -23.52
N VAL A 8 10.60 20.18 -23.30
CA VAL A 8 10.12 19.60 -22.04
C VAL A 8 11.25 19.44 -21.01
N HIS A 9 12.49 19.15 -21.44
CA HIS A 9 13.63 19.07 -20.52
C HIS A 9 13.91 20.39 -19.79
N ARG A 10 13.75 21.54 -20.47
CA ARG A 10 13.99 22.87 -19.89
C ARG A 10 12.92 23.34 -18.90
N ALA A 11 11.74 22.72 -18.88
CA ALA A 11 10.68 23.04 -17.92
C ALA A 11 10.76 22.19 -16.64
N VAL A 12 11.39 21.02 -16.70
CA VAL A 12 11.49 20.07 -15.58
C VAL A 12 12.75 20.32 -14.72
N GLU A 13 13.79 20.94 -15.28
CA GLU A 13 15.02 21.28 -14.53
C GLU A 13 14.88 22.52 -13.62
N ALA A 14 13.75 23.23 -13.67
CA ALA A 14 13.48 24.40 -12.83
C ALA A 14 12.80 24.09 -11.48
N SER A 15 12.49 22.81 -11.19
CA SER A 15 11.90 22.39 -9.92
C SER A 15 12.87 21.49 -9.15
N GLY A 16 13.64 22.10 -8.24
CA GLY A 16 14.52 21.39 -7.31
C GLY A 16 13.76 20.83 -6.10
N GLY A 17 13.97 19.56 -5.79
CA GLY A 17 13.54 18.92 -4.53
C GLY A 17 13.93 17.43 -4.46
N PRO A 18 14.21 16.85 -3.26
CA PRO A 18 15.44 16.07 -3.07
C PRO A 18 15.31 14.53 -2.83
N LEU A 19 16.46 13.85 -3.02
CA LEU A 19 16.97 12.66 -2.32
C LEU A 19 16.30 11.27 -2.34
N LEU A 20 15.35 10.94 -3.23
CA LEU A 20 14.83 9.55 -3.35
C LEU A 20 15.24 8.79 -4.62
N THR A 21 15.82 9.48 -5.61
CA THR A 21 16.25 8.90 -6.89
C THR A 21 17.46 7.96 -6.81
N ARG A 22 18.17 7.92 -5.67
CA ARG A 22 19.36 7.08 -5.49
C ARG A 22 19.02 5.62 -5.17
N THR A 23 17.89 5.35 -4.52
CA THR A 23 17.52 3.98 -4.09
C THR A 23 17.09 3.11 -5.27
N VAL A 24 16.30 3.64 -6.21
CA VAL A 24 15.84 2.88 -7.40
C VAL A 24 16.99 2.60 -8.37
N ARG A 25 17.95 3.52 -8.52
CA ARG A 25 19.14 3.31 -9.38
C ARG A 25 20.17 2.38 -8.73
N SER A 26 20.30 2.38 -7.40
CA SER A 26 21.19 1.48 -6.65
C SER A 26 20.76 0.02 -6.78
N SER A 27 19.45 -0.26 -6.70
CA SER A 27 18.90 -1.62 -6.77
C SER A 27 18.92 -2.23 -8.18
N LEU A 28 18.93 -1.41 -9.23
CA LEU A 28 19.07 -1.86 -10.62
C LEU A 28 20.54 -1.99 -11.06
N GLY A 29 21.45 -1.18 -10.50
CA GLY A 29 22.87 -1.18 -10.85
C GLY A 29 23.72 -2.31 -10.23
N THR A 30 23.27 -2.90 -9.12
CA THR A 30 24.00 -3.99 -8.44
C THR A 30 23.72 -5.39 -9.01
N VAL A 31 22.71 -5.54 -9.86
CA VAL A 31 22.29 -6.84 -10.43
C VAL A 31 23.30 -7.39 -11.45
N VAL A 32 24.16 -6.55 -12.03
CA VAL A 32 25.16 -6.99 -13.02
C VAL A 32 26.39 -7.64 -12.37
N HIS A 33 26.64 -7.43 -11.07
CA HIS A 33 27.81 -8.00 -10.38
C HIS A 33 27.53 -9.17 -9.42
N HIS A 34 26.26 -9.53 -9.17
CA HIS A 34 25.91 -10.63 -8.25
C HIS A 34 25.38 -11.92 -8.91
N ALA A 35 25.28 -11.97 -10.23
CA ALA A 35 24.89 -13.18 -10.96
C ALA A 35 25.85 -14.38 -10.74
N GLY A 36 27.06 -14.15 -10.21
CA GLY A 36 28.06 -15.19 -9.91
C GLY A 36 27.96 -15.86 -8.53
N GLN A 37 27.08 -15.41 -7.61
CA GLN A 37 26.92 -16.02 -6.28
C GLN A 37 25.53 -16.61 -6.02
N ALA A 38 24.59 -16.46 -6.96
CA ALA A 38 23.21 -16.93 -6.84
C ALA A 38 23.02 -18.44 -7.05
N VAL A 39 24.05 -19.19 -7.49
CA VAL A 39 23.92 -20.62 -7.83
C VAL A 39 24.38 -21.58 -6.71
N ALA A 40 25.01 -21.09 -5.62
CA ALA A 40 25.52 -21.97 -4.55
C ALA A 40 24.74 -21.90 -3.21
N GLY A 41 23.78 -20.99 -3.06
CA GLY A 41 23.08 -20.73 -1.79
C GLY A 41 21.73 -21.45 -1.61
N GLY A 42 21.13 -21.97 -2.69
CA GLY A 42 19.78 -22.57 -2.68
C GLY A 42 19.66 -23.87 -1.88
N ALA A 43 20.79 -24.48 -1.50
CA ALA A 43 20.83 -25.76 -0.79
C ALA A 43 20.97 -25.65 0.75
N ARG A 44 20.97 -24.46 1.35
CA ARG A 44 21.19 -24.28 2.81
C ARG A 44 19.98 -23.83 3.63
N LEU A 45 18.76 -24.08 3.16
CA LEU A 45 17.56 -23.83 3.98
C LEU A 45 17.12 -25.03 4.85
N ILE A 46 17.87 -26.14 4.90
CA ILE A 46 17.42 -27.38 5.57
C ILE A 46 18.40 -27.97 6.61
N ASN A 47 19.65 -27.50 6.72
CA ASN A 47 20.57 -28.01 7.74
C ASN A 47 20.84 -26.99 8.84
N ASP A 48 19.93 -26.93 9.81
CA ASP A 48 20.23 -26.56 11.22
C ASP A 48 19.27 -27.34 12.13
N ARG A 49 19.27 -28.67 11.99
CA ARG A 49 18.78 -29.57 13.05
C ARG A 49 20.00 -29.95 13.88
N ILE A 50 20.33 -29.17 14.91
CA ILE A 50 20.96 -29.58 16.19
C ILE A 50 21.40 -28.31 16.95
N GLY A 51 20.80 -28.09 18.12
CA GLY A 51 21.35 -27.28 19.22
C GLY A 51 21.08 -25.77 19.18
N SER A 52 20.28 -25.27 20.15
CA SER A 52 19.91 -23.86 20.41
C SER A 52 18.80 -23.31 19.49
N ARG A 53 17.67 -22.83 20.06
CA ARG A 53 16.62 -22.09 19.34
C ARG A 53 17.19 -20.74 18.87
N SER A 54 17.92 -20.74 17.76
CA SER A 54 18.41 -19.54 17.11
C SER A 54 17.30 -18.99 16.21
N TYR A 55 16.79 -17.80 16.52
CA TYR A 55 15.78 -17.14 15.70
C TYR A 55 16.39 -16.62 14.40
N LYS A 56 15.69 -16.81 13.28
CA LYS A 56 16.14 -16.27 11.99
C LYS A 56 16.00 -14.74 11.98
N SER A 57 16.90 -14.05 11.29
CA SER A 57 16.78 -12.58 11.14
C SER A 57 15.58 -12.24 10.25
N MET A 58 14.66 -11.43 10.79
CA MET A 58 13.48 -10.97 10.07
C MET A 58 13.85 -10.13 8.84
N ARG A 59 14.70 -9.10 9.01
CA ARG A 59 15.10 -8.19 7.92
C ARG A 59 15.85 -8.87 6.79
N LEU A 60 16.78 -9.78 7.12
CA LEU A 60 17.51 -10.53 6.11
C LEU A 60 16.57 -11.45 5.32
N THR A 61 15.59 -12.03 6.00
CA THR A 61 14.58 -12.88 5.34
C THR A 61 13.67 -12.05 4.44
N ALA A 62 13.17 -10.91 4.93
CA ALA A 62 12.34 -9.99 4.14
C ALA A 62 13.05 -9.57 2.85
N LYS A 63 14.31 -9.12 2.94
CA LYS A 63 15.11 -8.74 1.77
C LYS A 63 15.29 -9.89 0.77
N ARG A 64 15.53 -11.11 1.25
CA ARG A 64 15.64 -12.30 0.39
C ARG A 64 14.33 -12.61 -0.35
N LEU A 65 13.19 -12.39 0.30
CA LEU A 65 11.88 -12.56 -0.34
C LEU A 65 11.68 -11.52 -1.45
N GLU A 66 12.04 -10.26 -1.20
CA GLU A 66 11.98 -9.17 -2.19
C GLU A 66 12.88 -9.44 -3.40
N ASP A 67 14.14 -9.82 -3.15
CA ASP A 67 15.10 -10.17 -4.20
C ASP A 67 14.62 -11.38 -5.02
N ALA A 68 14.04 -12.40 -4.37
CA ALA A 68 13.48 -13.57 -5.05
C ALA A 68 12.25 -13.22 -5.91
N ALA A 69 11.32 -12.41 -5.40
CA ALA A 69 10.16 -11.95 -6.16
C ALA A 69 10.58 -11.21 -7.44
N LEU A 70 11.65 -10.41 -7.39
CA LEU A 70 12.14 -9.66 -8.54
C LEU A 70 12.97 -10.48 -9.51
N SER A 71 13.64 -11.55 -9.08
CA SER A 71 14.59 -12.30 -9.92
C SER A 71 13.97 -13.52 -10.61
N TYR A 72 13.03 -14.23 -9.98
CA TYR A 72 12.44 -15.44 -10.52
C TYR A 72 11.41 -15.11 -11.62
N ARG A 73 11.36 -15.92 -12.68
CA ARG A 73 10.51 -15.74 -13.88
C ARG A 73 9.93 -17.08 -14.32
N GLY A 74 8.78 -17.07 -14.99
CA GLY A 74 8.11 -18.27 -15.51
C GLY A 74 8.01 -19.43 -14.50
N GLU A 75 8.45 -20.63 -14.90
CA GLU A 75 8.38 -21.84 -14.07
C GLU A 75 9.11 -21.71 -12.73
N ASP A 76 10.23 -21.01 -12.69
CA ASP A 76 10.96 -20.78 -11.44
C ASP A 76 10.12 -19.95 -10.46
N ARG A 77 9.34 -18.98 -10.97
CA ARG A 77 8.39 -18.19 -10.18
C ARG A 77 7.18 -19.03 -9.74
N VAL A 78 6.69 -19.96 -10.55
CA VAL A 78 5.67 -20.96 -10.15
C VAL A 78 6.15 -21.75 -8.93
N GLN A 79 7.37 -22.30 -8.97
CA GLN A 79 7.93 -23.08 -7.86
C GLN A 79 8.18 -22.21 -6.62
N LEU A 80 8.55 -20.94 -6.80
CA LEU A 80 8.66 -19.98 -5.69
C LEU A 80 7.30 -19.76 -5.02
N LEU A 81 6.24 -19.51 -5.80
CA LEU A 81 4.89 -19.27 -5.29
C LEU A 81 4.32 -20.48 -4.56
N ARG A 82 4.49 -21.69 -5.11
CA ARG A 82 4.09 -22.93 -4.46
C ARG A 82 4.76 -23.08 -3.09
N ARG A 83 6.07 -22.83 -3.00
CA ARG A 83 6.82 -22.87 -1.74
C ARG A 83 6.34 -21.84 -0.73
N TRP A 84 6.12 -20.60 -1.17
CA TRP A 84 5.59 -19.54 -0.31
C TRP A 84 4.17 -19.85 0.19
N LEU A 85 3.29 -20.35 -0.68
CA LEU A 85 1.93 -20.73 -0.31
C LEU A 85 1.90 -21.84 0.74
N VAL A 86 2.79 -22.84 0.65
CA VAL A 86 2.92 -23.87 1.69
C VAL A 86 3.25 -23.23 3.03
N MET A 87 4.29 -22.40 3.09
CA MET A 87 4.71 -21.73 4.33
C MET A 87 3.63 -20.79 4.90
N LEU A 88 2.98 -20.00 4.04
CA LEU A 88 1.88 -19.12 4.45
C LEU A 88 0.70 -19.92 5.01
N ARG A 89 0.30 -21.01 4.36
CA ARG A 89 -0.79 -21.88 4.84
C ARG A 89 -0.44 -22.62 6.12
N GLU A 90 0.80 -23.05 6.29
CA GLU A 90 1.25 -23.70 7.52
C GLU A 90 1.21 -22.74 8.72
N THR A 91 1.69 -21.51 8.53
CA THR A 91 1.60 -20.49 9.58
C THR A 91 0.16 -20.11 9.92
N GLN A 92 -0.72 -20.00 8.93
CA GLN A 92 -2.15 -19.73 9.16
C GLN A 92 -2.83 -20.89 9.89
N ARG A 93 -2.55 -22.15 9.51
CA ARG A 93 -3.08 -23.34 10.18
C ARG A 93 -2.60 -23.45 11.63
N ALA A 94 -1.32 -23.18 11.89
CA ALA A 94 -0.78 -23.20 13.25
C ALA A 94 -1.42 -22.11 14.13
N ALA A 95 -1.61 -20.90 13.60
CA ALA A 95 -2.29 -19.82 14.32
C ALA A 95 -3.75 -20.17 14.63
N ALA A 96 -4.45 -20.82 13.71
CA ALA A 96 -5.82 -21.32 13.93
C ALA A 96 -5.86 -22.41 15.01
N ALA A 97 -4.96 -23.39 14.94
CA ALA A 97 -4.84 -24.46 15.92
C ALA A 97 -4.49 -23.92 17.32
N GLU A 98 -3.61 -22.92 17.41
CA GLU A 98 -3.29 -22.26 18.68
C GLU A 98 -4.51 -21.54 19.27
N LYS A 99 -5.28 -20.84 18.44
CA LYS A 99 -6.53 -20.19 18.85
C LYS A 99 -7.57 -21.21 19.32
N GLU A 100 -7.65 -22.37 18.67
CA GLU A 100 -8.58 -23.45 19.03
C GLU A 100 -8.17 -24.16 20.34
N ALA A 101 -6.88 -24.49 20.51
CA ALA A 101 -6.35 -25.06 21.74
C ALA A 101 -6.57 -24.13 22.95
N LYS A 102 -6.36 -22.82 22.77
CA LYS A 102 -6.66 -21.80 23.80
C LYS A 102 -8.15 -21.75 24.17
N ARG A 103 -9.06 -21.96 23.21
CA ARG A 103 -10.51 -22.04 23.48
C ARG A 103 -10.92 -23.34 24.17
N ALA A 104 -10.26 -24.45 23.86
CA ALA A 104 -10.57 -25.77 24.40
C ALA A 104 -9.96 -26.04 25.80
N GLY A 105 -9.10 -25.15 26.31
CA GLY A 105 -8.48 -25.32 27.63
C GLY A 105 -7.44 -26.44 27.72
N HIS A 106 -6.97 -26.94 26.58
CA HIS A 106 -5.96 -28.01 26.48
C HIS A 106 -4.66 -27.45 25.91
N PRO A 107 -3.73 -26.96 26.75
CA PRO A 107 -2.47 -26.36 26.28
C PRO A 107 -1.46 -27.38 25.70
N ASP A 108 -1.70 -28.69 25.88
CA ASP A 108 -0.77 -29.78 25.55
C ASP A 108 -0.94 -30.39 24.14
N GLN A 109 -1.73 -29.76 23.25
CA GLN A 109 -1.70 -30.19 21.85
C GLN A 109 -0.33 -29.84 21.23
N HIS A 110 0.31 -30.83 20.61
CA HIS A 110 1.59 -30.66 19.91
C HIS A 110 1.43 -29.61 18.79
N LEU A 111 1.80 -28.35 19.08
CA LEU A 111 1.80 -27.30 18.08
C LEU A 111 2.86 -27.60 16.99
N PRO A 112 2.56 -27.31 15.71
CA PRO A 112 3.54 -27.42 14.65
C PRO A 112 4.79 -26.61 14.98
N VAL A 113 5.98 -27.23 14.87
CA VAL A 113 7.24 -26.52 15.04
C VAL A 113 7.44 -25.61 13.82
N LEU A 114 7.16 -24.32 14.01
CA LEU A 114 7.36 -23.29 13.00
C LEU A 114 8.69 -22.59 13.20
N ASP A 115 9.30 -22.17 12.09
CA ASP A 115 10.40 -21.22 12.11
C ASP A 115 9.92 -19.87 12.66
N LEU A 116 10.66 -19.35 13.63
CA LEU A 116 10.42 -18.05 14.24
C LEU A 116 11.54 -17.06 13.87
N TYR A 117 11.15 -15.80 13.74
CA TYR A 117 11.98 -14.72 13.24
C TYR A 117 12.03 -13.57 14.25
N MET A 118 13.18 -12.96 14.42
CA MET A 118 13.36 -11.83 15.34
C MET A 118 13.89 -10.61 14.58
N ASP A 119 13.38 -9.44 14.96
CA ASP A 119 14.04 -8.17 14.66
C ASP A 119 14.96 -7.80 15.83
N TYR A 120 16.25 -8.06 15.65
CA TYR A 120 17.27 -7.83 16.67
C TYR A 120 17.48 -6.35 17.00
N GLU A 121 16.97 -5.42 16.18
CA GLU A 121 17.08 -3.98 16.46
C GLU A 121 15.95 -3.46 17.36
N THR A 122 14.76 -4.05 17.30
CA THR A 122 13.60 -3.61 18.08
C THR A 122 13.33 -4.46 19.31
N GLY A 123 13.95 -5.65 19.41
CA GLY A 123 13.72 -6.58 20.53
C GLY A 123 12.28 -7.10 20.60
N ALA A 124 11.54 -7.01 19.49
CA ALA A 124 10.14 -7.37 19.38
C ALA A 124 9.90 -8.88 19.58
N GLU A 125 8.65 -9.26 19.83
CA GLU A 125 8.26 -10.66 19.97
C GLU A 125 8.60 -11.50 18.72
N PRO A 126 8.90 -12.80 18.87
CA PRO A 126 9.17 -13.67 17.74
C PRO A 126 8.01 -13.72 16.74
N MET A 127 8.32 -13.41 15.48
CA MET A 127 7.39 -13.40 14.37
C MET A 127 7.40 -14.75 13.65
N ASN A 128 6.27 -15.15 13.06
CA ASN A 128 6.22 -16.28 12.14
C ASN A 128 6.41 -15.81 10.68
N PHE A 129 6.42 -16.74 9.72
CA PHE A 129 6.67 -16.42 8.32
C PHE A 129 5.64 -15.44 7.70
N ILE A 130 4.34 -15.54 8.02
CA ILE A 130 3.34 -14.63 7.45
C ILE A 130 3.59 -13.17 7.87
N HIS A 131 4.03 -12.92 9.11
CA HIS A 131 4.40 -11.58 9.55
C HIS A 131 5.62 -11.04 8.77
N VAL A 132 6.65 -11.86 8.58
CA VAL A 132 7.83 -11.47 7.79
C VAL A 132 7.45 -11.19 6.34
N PHE A 133 6.59 -12.01 5.76
CA PHE A 133 6.10 -11.84 4.40
C PHE A 133 5.32 -10.53 4.24
N LEU A 134 4.38 -10.24 5.14
CA LEU A 134 3.60 -8.99 5.13
C LEU A 134 4.46 -7.75 5.41
N TYR A 135 5.49 -7.87 6.23
CA TYR A 135 6.44 -6.77 6.48
C TYR A 135 7.31 -6.46 5.25
N SER A 136 7.73 -7.50 4.52
CA SER A 136 8.52 -7.35 3.29
C SER A 136 7.74 -6.72 2.15
N GLN A 137 8.44 -6.25 1.12
CA GLN A 137 7.85 -5.83 -0.16
C GLN A 137 7.69 -6.99 -1.16
N ALA A 138 7.75 -8.25 -0.71
CA ALA A 138 7.77 -9.40 -1.61
C ALA A 138 6.52 -9.52 -2.48
N LEU A 139 5.34 -9.21 -1.92
CA LEU A 139 4.08 -9.22 -2.67
C LEU A 139 4.07 -8.14 -3.76
N GLU A 140 4.51 -6.94 -3.42
CA GLU A 140 4.61 -5.83 -4.34
C GLU A 140 5.60 -6.13 -5.47
N CYS A 141 6.81 -6.59 -5.12
CA CYS A 141 7.84 -7.03 -6.06
C CYS A 141 7.33 -8.13 -7.01
N LEU A 142 6.53 -9.06 -6.49
CA LEU A 142 5.95 -10.14 -7.29
C LEU A 142 4.96 -9.59 -8.32
N VAL A 143 4.07 -8.67 -7.91
CA VAL A 143 3.15 -8.01 -8.84
C VAL A 143 3.92 -7.22 -9.90
N LEU A 144 4.97 -6.50 -9.54
CA LEU A 144 5.82 -5.81 -10.51
C LEU A 144 6.44 -6.80 -11.51
N SER A 145 6.92 -7.95 -11.03
CA SER A 145 7.48 -8.99 -11.89
C SER A 145 6.48 -9.49 -12.93
N MET A 146 5.19 -9.59 -12.57
CA MET A 146 4.11 -10.03 -13.45
C MET A 146 3.59 -8.93 -14.38
N ILE A 147 3.74 -7.66 -14.01
CA ILE A 147 3.48 -6.55 -14.95
C ILE A 147 4.61 -6.47 -15.99
N MET A 148 5.85 -6.70 -15.57
CA MET A 148 7.01 -6.71 -16.46
C MET A 148 7.02 -7.90 -17.42
N GLU A 149 6.57 -9.07 -16.96
CA GLU A 149 6.44 -10.29 -17.75
C GLU A 149 5.06 -10.90 -17.52
N PHE A 150 4.26 -10.98 -18.59
CA PHE A 150 2.88 -11.43 -18.51
C PHE A 150 2.74 -12.77 -17.77
N PRO A 151 1.86 -12.87 -16.75
CA PRO A 151 1.77 -14.08 -15.94
C PRO A 151 1.07 -15.21 -16.71
N THR A 152 1.59 -16.43 -16.55
CA THR A 152 0.92 -17.65 -16.97
C THR A 152 -0.37 -17.88 -16.15
N GLU A 153 -1.27 -18.73 -16.64
CA GLU A 153 -2.51 -19.05 -15.90
C GLU A 153 -2.23 -19.72 -14.56
N GLU A 154 -1.15 -20.51 -14.47
CA GLU A 154 -0.74 -21.11 -13.21
C GLU A 154 -0.23 -20.05 -12.22
N GLU A 155 0.66 -19.16 -12.65
CA GLU A 155 1.14 -18.06 -11.81
C GLU A 155 0.00 -17.17 -11.32
N ALA A 156 -0.97 -16.90 -12.20
CA ALA A 156 -2.16 -16.13 -11.87
C ALA A 156 -3.02 -16.85 -10.81
N SER A 157 -3.23 -18.16 -10.95
CA SER A 157 -3.97 -18.95 -9.95
C SER A 157 -3.27 -18.93 -8.58
N LEU A 158 -1.95 -19.16 -8.57
CA LEU A 158 -1.16 -19.15 -7.33
C LEU A 158 -1.13 -17.75 -6.69
N LEU A 159 -1.02 -16.68 -7.49
CA LEU A 159 -1.09 -15.32 -6.97
C LEU A 159 -2.44 -15.00 -6.34
N SER A 160 -3.56 -15.46 -6.94
CA SER A 160 -4.89 -15.30 -6.34
C SER A 160 -4.96 -15.95 -4.95
N GLU A 161 -4.35 -17.12 -4.77
CA GLU A 161 -4.26 -17.77 -3.46
C GLU A 161 -3.38 -16.98 -2.47
N VAL A 162 -2.27 -16.39 -2.93
CA VAL A 162 -1.42 -15.52 -2.09
C VAL A 162 -2.19 -14.26 -1.69
N PHE A 163 -2.96 -13.66 -2.60
CA PHE A 163 -3.85 -12.53 -2.29
C PHE A 163 -4.87 -12.89 -1.21
N GLY A 164 -5.43 -14.10 -1.25
CA GLY A 164 -6.31 -14.60 -0.18
C GLY A 164 -5.70 -14.63 1.22
N LEU A 165 -4.37 -14.64 1.33
CA LEU A 165 -3.64 -14.65 2.60
C LEU A 165 -3.08 -13.28 2.98
N CYS A 166 -2.95 -12.36 2.02
CA CYS A 166 -2.21 -11.11 2.20
C CYS A 166 -3.04 -9.85 1.96
N LEU A 167 -4.20 -9.93 1.33
CA LEU A 167 -5.09 -8.81 1.04
C LEU A 167 -6.44 -9.00 1.73
N PRO A 168 -7.08 -7.94 2.25
CA PRO A 168 -8.46 -8.02 2.73
C PRO A 168 -9.42 -8.33 1.58
N GLY A 169 -10.61 -8.83 1.93
CA GLY A 169 -11.67 -9.11 0.97
C GLY A 169 -11.82 -10.58 0.59
N GLY A 170 -12.78 -10.82 -0.30
CA GLY A 170 -13.09 -12.15 -0.80
C GLY A 170 -12.42 -12.44 -2.15
N LYS A 171 -12.56 -13.68 -2.60
CA LYS A 171 -12.01 -14.17 -3.86
C LYS A 171 -12.38 -13.29 -5.07
N ASP A 172 -13.56 -12.70 -5.09
CA ASP A 172 -14.02 -11.81 -6.18
C ASP A 172 -13.17 -10.54 -6.26
N VAL A 173 -12.83 -9.95 -5.11
CA VAL A 173 -11.95 -8.78 -5.01
C VAL A 173 -10.54 -9.13 -5.48
N HIS A 174 -10.01 -10.27 -5.03
CA HIS A 174 -8.68 -10.74 -5.42
C HIS A 174 -8.60 -11.03 -6.92
N ASN A 175 -9.64 -11.63 -7.49
CA ASN A 175 -9.74 -11.88 -8.93
C ASN A 175 -9.84 -10.58 -9.74
N ALA A 176 -10.56 -9.58 -9.24
CA ALA A 176 -10.64 -8.27 -9.89
C ALA A 176 -9.25 -7.59 -9.93
N ILE A 177 -8.52 -7.57 -8.81
CA ILE A 177 -7.16 -7.04 -8.74
C ILE A 177 -6.23 -7.79 -9.72
N LEU A 178 -6.30 -9.13 -9.73
CA LEU A 178 -5.52 -9.96 -10.64
C LEU A 178 -5.84 -9.69 -12.11
N SER A 179 -7.13 -9.51 -12.45
CA SER A 179 -7.57 -9.16 -13.80
C SER A 179 -6.99 -7.81 -14.23
N SER A 180 -7.02 -6.81 -13.35
CA SER A 180 -6.39 -5.51 -13.62
C SER A 180 -4.87 -5.68 -13.82
N ILE A 181 -4.18 -6.47 -12.99
CA ILE A 181 -2.74 -6.74 -13.16
C ILE A 181 -2.45 -7.39 -14.52
N LYS A 182 -3.26 -8.36 -14.96
CA LYS A 182 -3.13 -8.97 -16.30
C LYS A 182 -3.32 -7.93 -17.42
N GLU A 183 -4.28 -7.02 -17.27
CA GLU A 183 -4.49 -5.92 -18.22
C GLU A 183 -3.30 -4.95 -18.24
N LEU A 184 -2.80 -4.55 -17.07
CA LEU A 184 -1.59 -3.73 -16.96
C LEU A 184 -0.41 -4.42 -17.65
N ALA A 185 -0.17 -5.71 -17.38
CA ALA A 185 0.90 -6.48 -18.00
C ALA A 185 0.80 -6.52 -19.53
N LYS A 186 -0.42 -6.74 -20.05
CA LYS A 186 -0.69 -6.74 -21.49
C LYS A 186 -0.34 -5.39 -22.13
N LEU A 187 -0.79 -4.29 -21.54
CA LEU A 187 -0.50 -2.94 -22.06
C LEU A 187 0.99 -2.59 -21.91
N PHE A 188 1.58 -2.91 -20.76
CA PHE A 188 2.99 -2.69 -20.48
C PHE A 188 3.91 -3.44 -21.44
N SER A 189 3.51 -4.64 -21.89
CA SER A 189 4.29 -5.43 -22.83
C SER A 189 4.41 -4.79 -24.22
N THR A 190 3.47 -3.91 -24.60
CA THR A 190 3.50 -3.21 -25.90
C THR A 190 4.10 -1.81 -25.78
N TYR A 191 4.16 -1.25 -24.58
CA TYR A 191 4.62 0.10 -24.29
C TYR A 191 6.15 0.25 -24.21
N HIS A 192 6.85 0.33 -25.35
CA HIS A 192 8.32 0.45 -25.36
C HIS A 192 8.83 1.89 -25.46
N ASP A 193 8.11 2.73 -26.21
CA ASP A 193 8.52 4.09 -26.51
C ASP A 193 8.00 5.05 -25.42
N GLU A 194 8.88 5.43 -24.48
CA GLU A 194 8.52 6.42 -23.45
C GLU A 194 8.44 7.84 -24.05
N VAL A 195 7.23 8.37 -24.26
CA VAL A 195 7.01 9.74 -24.75
C VAL A 195 6.95 10.72 -23.57
N LEU A 196 6.00 10.54 -22.63
CA LEU A 196 5.82 11.43 -21.49
C LEU A 196 5.89 10.71 -20.13
N ALA A 197 5.30 9.52 -20.01
CA ALA A 197 5.24 8.71 -18.80
C ALA A 197 6.39 7.69 -18.74
N LYS A 198 7.14 7.62 -17.63
CA LYS A 198 8.23 6.63 -17.51
C LYS A 198 7.68 5.29 -17.06
N ARG A 199 8.12 4.19 -17.68
CA ARG A 199 7.79 2.81 -17.29
C ARG A 199 8.12 2.54 -15.83
N ALA A 200 9.27 3.02 -15.36
CA ALA A 200 9.68 2.85 -13.97
C ALA A 200 8.75 3.56 -12.98
N GLU A 201 8.22 4.73 -13.35
CA GLU A 201 7.28 5.49 -12.52
C GLU A 201 5.90 4.81 -12.47
N LEU A 202 5.43 4.30 -13.62
CA LEU A 202 4.21 3.49 -13.69
C LEU A 202 4.31 2.24 -12.80
N LEU A 203 5.43 1.53 -12.83
CA LEU A 203 5.69 0.40 -11.93
C LEU A 203 5.66 0.82 -10.46
N GLN A 204 6.29 1.95 -10.11
CA GLN A 204 6.25 2.47 -8.74
C GLN A 204 4.81 2.79 -8.29
N PHE A 205 3.97 3.34 -9.16
CA PHE A 205 2.57 3.60 -8.83
C PHE A 205 1.79 2.30 -8.57
N ALA A 206 2.00 1.27 -9.40
CA ALA A 206 1.40 -0.04 -9.17
C ALA A 206 1.89 -0.66 -7.85
N GLN A 207 3.18 -0.54 -7.56
CA GLN A 207 3.80 -0.99 -6.30
C GLN A 207 3.11 -0.35 -5.09
N CYS A 208 2.97 0.98 -5.09
CA CYS A 208 2.33 1.70 -3.99
C CYS A 208 0.86 1.30 -3.80
N ALA A 209 0.13 1.05 -4.89
CA ALA A 209 -1.28 0.65 -4.83
C ALA A 209 -1.45 -0.73 -4.19
N ILE A 210 -0.63 -1.72 -4.57
CA ILE A 210 -0.65 -3.05 -3.93
C ILE A 210 -0.23 -2.96 -2.47
N SER A 211 0.79 -2.14 -2.16
CA SER A 211 1.19 -1.93 -0.77
C SER A 211 0.04 -1.36 0.08
N GLY A 212 -0.73 -0.42 -0.45
CA GLY A 212 -1.90 0.13 0.25
C GLY A 212 -3.01 -0.89 0.53
N LEU A 213 -3.10 -1.96 -0.26
CA LEU A 213 -4.05 -3.05 -0.05
C LEU A 213 -3.54 -4.16 0.87
N LYS A 214 -2.22 -4.26 1.08
CA LYS A 214 -1.64 -5.33 1.89
C LYS A 214 -2.12 -5.27 3.33
N ILE A 215 -2.39 -6.43 3.93
CA ILE A 215 -2.75 -6.52 5.35
C ILE A 215 -1.57 -6.00 6.19
N ASN A 216 -1.87 -5.10 7.12
CA ASN A 216 -0.86 -4.58 8.04
C ASN A 216 -0.63 -5.60 9.18
N PRO A 217 0.57 -6.20 9.30
CA PRO A 217 0.85 -7.23 10.30
C PRO A 217 0.76 -6.71 11.74
N GLU A 218 1.04 -5.43 11.98
CA GLU A 218 0.90 -4.83 13.31
C GLU A 218 -0.57 -4.70 13.73
N ILE A 219 -1.47 -4.43 12.78
CA ILE A 219 -2.91 -4.39 13.07
C ILE A 219 -3.40 -5.78 13.50
N SER A 220 -2.97 -6.84 12.80
CA SER A 220 -3.31 -8.21 13.18
C SER A 220 -2.76 -8.59 14.57
N ARG A 221 -1.57 -8.10 14.94
CA ARG A 221 -0.99 -8.31 16.26
C ARG A 221 -1.78 -7.58 17.35
N LEU A 222 -2.18 -6.33 17.10
CA LEU A 222 -3.05 -5.57 18.00
C LEU A 222 -4.40 -6.27 18.19
N ASP A 223 -5.00 -6.79 17.11
CA ASP A 223 -6.27 -7.55 17.18
C ASP A 223 -6.15 -8.79 18.09
N ASP A 224 -5.03 -9.51 18.02
CA ASP A 224 -4.78 -10.67 18.87
C ASP A 224 -4.57 -10.27 20.35
N GLU A 225 -3.87 -9.17 20.64
CA GLU A 225 -3.70 -8.64 22.01
C GLU A 225 -5.04 -8.15 22.59
N ILE A 226 -5.83 -7.40 21.80
CA ILE A 226 -7.17 -6.93 22.17
C ILE A 226 -8.09 -8.12 22.50
N LEU A 227 -8.09 -9.16 21.66
CA LEU A 227 -8.90 -10.36 21.90
C LEU A 227 -8.49 -11.09 23.19
N GLN A 228 -7.20 -11.20 23.47
CA GLN A 228 -6.70 -11.83 24.70
C GLN A 228 -7.08 -11.04 25.95
N LEU A 229 -6.97 -9.70 25.91
CA LEU A 229 -7.40 -8.84 27.01
C LEU A 229 -8.91 -8.97 27.23
N GLN A 230 -9.70 -8.97 26.15
CA GLN A 230 -11.14 -9.14 26.22
C GLN A 230 -11.54 -10.49 26.85
N GLN A 231 -10.85 -11.58 26.51
CA GLN A 231 -11.08 -12.89 27.11
C GLN A 231 -10.74 -12.90 28.61
N ARG A 232 -9.63 -12.27 29.01
CA ARG A 232 -9.25 -12.15 30.43
C ARG A 232 -10.30 -11.36 31.23
N ILE A 233 -10.77 -10.25 30.68
CA ILE A 233 -11.81 -9.41 31.27
C ILE A 233 -13.11 -10.22 31.45
N ASN A 234 -13.60 -10.88 30.39
CA ASN A 234 -14.81 -11.70 30.46
C ASN A 234 -14.68 -12.86 31.45
N GLY A 235 -13.50 -13.48 31.56
CA GLY A 235 -13.24 -14.54 32.54
C GLY A 235 -13.36 -14.06 33.98
N MET A 236 -12.89 -12.85 34.29
CA MET A 236 -13.02 -12.23 35.62
C MET A 236 -14.48 -11.89 35.93
N ASP A 237 -15.24 -11.37 34.95
CA ASP A 237 -16.68 -11.11 35.10
C ASP A 237 -17.49 -12.40 35.38
N ALA A 238 -17.12 -13.52 34.75
CA ALA A 238 -17.75 -14.82 35.00
C ALA A 238 -17.45 -15.37 36.40
N LEU A 239 -16.19 -15.25 36.86
CA LEU A 239 -15.79 -15.64 38.22
C LEU A 239 -16.54 -14.81 39.29
N ARG A 240 -16.73 -13.52 39.03
CA ARG A 240 -17.51 -12.61 39.88
C ARG A 240 -18.99 -12.94 39.93
N SER A 241 -19.58 -13.30 38.79
CA SER A 241 -20.99 -13.69 38.71
C SER A 241 -21.28 -15.02 39.43
N ASN A 242 -20.27 -15.88 39.58
CA ASN A 242 -20.37 -17.13 40.34
C ASN A 242 -20.07 -16.98 41.84
N SER A 243 -19.25 -16.00 42.25
CA SER A 243 -18.93 -15.74 43.66
C SER A 243 -20.06 -15.07 44.43
N THR A 244 -20.97 -14.37 43.76
CA THR A 244 -22.24 -13.88 44.36
C THR A 244 -23.20 -15.00 44.74
N SER A 245 -23.06 -16.22 44.18
CA SER A 245 -23.88 -17.40 44.51
C SER A 245 -23.35 -18.20 45.70
N ARG A 246 -22.02 -18.30 45.88
CA ARG A 246 -21.39 -18.95 47.04
C ARG A 246 -20.80 -17.92 47.96
N ARG A 247 -21.63 -17.41 48.88
CA ARG A 247 -21.21 -16.59 50.01
C ARG A 247 -20.48 -17.45 51.06
N SER A 248 -19.37 -18.10 50.70
CA SER A 248 -18.42 -18.59 51.70
C SER A 248 -17.56 -17.40 52.11
N LYS A 249 -17.69 -16.99 53.38
CA LYS A 249 -16.80 -16.05 54.07
C LYS A 249 -15.38 -16.63 54.12
N ALA A 250 -14.67 -16.64 52.99
CA ALA A 250 -13.24 -16.82 52.94
C ALA A 250 -12.62 -15.43 52.85
N SER A 251 -11.74 -15.14 53.82
CA SER A 251 -11.08 -13.85 54.04
C SER A 251 -10.30 -13.40 52.81
N GLN A 252 -10.88 -12.55 51.97
CA GLN A 252 -10.11 -11.75 51.04
C GLN A 252 -9.65 -10.50 51.79
N THR A 253 -8.35 -10.32 51.93
CA THR A 253 -7.79 -9.16 52.64
C THR A 253 -8.12 -7.87 51.87
N VAL A 254 -8.32 -6.75 52.58
CA VAL A 254 -8.63 -5.44 51.99
C VAL A 254 -7.63 -5.05 50.89
N ALA A 255 -6.35 -5.39 51.09
CA ALA A 255 -5.24 -5.16 50.16
C ALA A 255 -5.28 -6.05 48.90
N GLU A 256 -5.86 -7.25 48.99
CA GLU A 256 -6.00 -8.18 47.87
C GLU A 256 -7.21 -7.84 46.99
N GLY A 257 -8.33 -7.45 47.60
CA GLY A 257 -9.46 -6.87 46.88
C GLY A 257 -9.10 -5.57 46.16
N PHE A 258 -8.29 -4.71 46.81
CA PHE A 258 -7.76 -3.49 46.21
C PHE A 258 -6.91 -3.76 44.96
N ARG A 259 -5.93 -4.67 45.05
CA ARG A 259 -5.06 -5.02 43.90
C ARG A 259 -5.87 -5.60 42.74
N THR A 260 -6.85 -6.43 43.05
CA THR A 260 -7.70 -7.06 42.04
C THR A 260 -8.50 -5.99 41.28
N ALA A 261 -9.11 -5.04 41.99
CA ALA A 261 -9.88 -3.95 41.40
C ALA A 261 -9.04 -3.05 40.47
N VAL A 262 -7.84 -2.66 40.91
CA VAL A 262 -6.93 -1.84 40.10
C VAL A 262 -6.46 -2.60 38.86
N ASN A 263 -6.14 -3.90 38.98
CA ASN A 263 -5.68 -4.70 37.85
C ASN A 263 -6.75 -4.87 36.77
N GLU A 264 -8.00 -5.09 37.16
CA GLU A 264 -9.12 -5.21 36.21
C GLU A 264 -9.34 -3.92 35.43
N ILE A 265 -9.34 -2.77 36.10
CA ILE A 265 -9.52 -1.46 35.46
C ILE A 265 -8.35 -1.13 34.53
N ARG A 266 -7.11 -1.50 34.91
CA ARG A 266 -5.93 -1.38 34.05
C ARG A 266 -6.02 -2.21 32.78
N LEU A 267 -6.59 -3.42 32.84
CA LEU A 267 -6.77 -4.27 31.65
C LEU A 267 -7.72 -3.61 30.63
N CYS A 268 -8.81 -2.98 31.10
CA CYS A 268 -9.72 -2.24 30.23
C CYS A 268 -9.09 -0.97 29.65
N SER A 269 -8.33 -0.22 30.46
CA SER A 269 -7.58 0.95 29.97
C SER A 269 -6.54 0.55 28.92
N ARG A 270 -5.80 -0.54 29.14
CA ARG A 270 -4.86 -1.08 28.15
C ARG A 270 -5.56 -1.50 26.84
N MET A 271 -6.73 -2.12 26.94
CA MET A 271 -7.51 -2.50 25.76
C MET A 271 -7.94 -1.27 24.96
N GLU A 272 -8.37 -0.20 25.64
CA GLU A 272 -8.71 1.09 25.02
C GLU A 272 -7.50 1.71 24.29
N GLU A 273 -6.33 1.75 24.92
CA GLU A 273 -5.08 2.24 24.31
C GLU A 273 -4.74 1.50 23.00
N LEU A 274 -4.85 0.17 23.00
CA LEU A 274 -4.54 -0.65 21.82
C LEU A 274 -5.54 -0.41 20.68
N VAL A 275 -6.83 -0.25 20.99
CA VAL A 275 -7.86 0.03 19.99
C VAL A 275 -7.66 1.44 19.41
N LEU A 276 -7.29 2.43 20.23
CA LEU A 276 -6.93 3.78 19.75
C LEU A 276 -5.69 3.74 18.85
N MET A 277 -4.66 2.97 19.22
CA MET A 277 -3.48 2.76 18.38
C MET A 277 -3.86 2.10 17.05
N LYS A 278 -4.66 1.04 17.06
CA LYS A 278 -5.20 0.39 15.83
C LYS A 278 -5.95 1.38 14.93
N LYS A 279 -6.72 2.29 15.52
CA LYS A 279 -7.52 3.29 14.79
C LYS A 279 -6.67 4.35 14.10
N SER A 280 -5.56 4.76 14.69
CA SER A 280 -4.65 5.80 14.15
C SER A 280 -3.64 5.28 13.12
N MET A 281 -3.48 3.96 13.00
CA MET A 281 -2.62 3.36 11.99
C MET A 281 -3.20 3.56 10.58
N HIS A 282 -2.45 4.24 9.72
CA HIS A 282 -2.69 4.32 8.29
C HIS A 282 -1.73 3.40 7.54
N HIS A 283 -2.22 2.75 6.47
CA HIS A 283 -1.41 1.90 5.61
C HIS A 283 -1.54 2.38 4.17
N GLY A 284 -0.43 2.48 3.44
CA GLY A 284 -0.39 2.96 2.05
C GLY A 284 -0.18 4.47 1.89
N ASN A 285 -0.46 4.98 0.69
CA ASN A 285 -0.35 6.42 0.38
C ASN A 285 -1.36 7.22 1.20
N SER A 286 -1.02 8.46 1.55
CA SER A 286 -2.02 9.44 1.99
C SER A 286 -2.97 9.80 0.85
N PHE A 287 -4.15 10.33 1.18
CA PHE A 287 -5.11 10.83 0.20
C PHE A 287 -4.47 11.86 -0.75
N GLU A 288 -3.65 12.78 -0.21
CA GLU A 288 -2.95 13.80 -0.99
C GLU A 288 -1.96 13.18 -1.98
N THR A 289 -1.17 12.21 -1.50
CA THR A 289 -0.16 11.52 -2.31
C THR A 289 -0.81 10.71 -3.43
N TYR A 290 -1.94 10.07 -3.15
CA TYR A 290 -2.74 9.36 -4.16
C TYR A 290 -3.31 10.32 -5.21
N PHE A 291 -3.95 11.40 -4.76
CA PHE A 291 -4.56 12.42 -5.63
C PHE A 291 -3.52 13.05 -6.56
N GLU A 292 -2.34 13.38 -6.05
CA GLU A 292 -1.23 13.90 -6.84
C GLU A 292 -0.80 12.93 -7.96
N LYS A 293 -0.64 11.64 -7.64
CA LYS A 293 -0.26 10.60 -8.62
C LYS A 293 -1.31 10.45 -9.72
N VAL A 294 -2.59 10.36 -9.35
CA VAL A 294 -3.69 10.20 -10.32
C VAL A 294 -3.86 11.44 -11.18
N ASN A 295 -3.78 12.64 -10.60
CA ASN A 295 -3.86 13.88 -11.37
C ASN A 295 -2.70 14.04 -12.35
N LYS A 296 -1.48 13.66 -11.93
CA LYS A 296 -0.34 13.63 -12.84
C LYS A 296 -0.62 12.75 -14.05
N LEU A 297 -1.15 11.53 -13.85
CA LEU A 297 -1.51 10.65 -14.96
C LEU A 297 -2.65 11.21 -15.82
N LYS A 298 -3.66 11.87 -15.23
CA LYS A 298 -4.76 12.51 -15.97
C LYS A 298 -4.24 13.62 -16.89
N VAL A 299 -3.36 14.48 -16.38
CA VAL A 299 -2.71 15.53 -17.18
C VAL A 299 -1.85 14.93 -18.30
N LEU A 300 -1.13 13.84 -18.03
CA LEU A 300 -0.36 13.12 -19.05
C LEU A 300 -1.27 12.53 -20.12
N SER A 301 -2.38 11.91 -19.74
CA SER A 301 -3.37 11.36 -20.66
C SER A 301 -3.94 12.43 -21.59
N GLU A 302 -4.31 13.59 -21.05
CA GLU A 302 -4.80 14.73 -21.84
C GLU A 302 -3.70 15.27 -22.78
N SER A 303 -2.47 15.36 -22.30
CA SER A 303 -1.32 15.81 -23.09
C SER A 303 -1.02 14.87 -24.27
N LEU A 304 -1.12 13.55 -24.05
CA LEU A 304 -0.97 12.52 -25.09
C LEU A 304 -2.08 12.63 -26.14
N ALA A 305 -3.33 12.79 -25.71
CA ALA A 305 -4.46 12.99 -26.61
C ALA A 305 -4.29 14.25 -27.48
N ASN A 306 -3.89 15.36 -26.87
CA ASN A 306 -3.61 16.62 -27.57
C ASN A 306 -2.44 16.49 -28.55
N SER A 307 -1.39 15.77 -28.16
CA SER A 307 -0.23 15.49 -29.02
C SER A 307 -0.63 14.63 -30.23
N ALA A 308 -1.40 13.56 -30.01
CA ALA A 308 -1.92 12.71 -31.08
C ALA A 308 -2.81 13.49 -32.05
N ALA A 309 -3.77 14.28 -31.55
CA ALA A 309 -4.64 15.11 -32.38
C ALA A 309 -3.87 16.18 -33.18
N LYS A 310 -2.77 16.71 -32.62
CA LYS A 310 -1.89 17.64 -33.34
C LYS A 310 -1.11 16.94 -34.45
N ALA A 311 -0.63 15.72 -34.22
CA ALA A 311 0.05 14.93 -35.25
C ALA A 311 -0.92 14.49 -36.36
N GLU A 312 -2.15 14.09 -36.01
CA GLU A 312 -3.20 13.74 -36.98
C GLU A 312 -3.53 14.92 -37.91
N ARG A 313 -3.65 16.14 -37.37
CA ARG A 313 -3.82 17.36 -38.18
C ARG A 313 -2.67 17.59 -39.16
N ARG A 314 -1.41 17.36 -38.74
CA ARG A 314 -0.25 17.50 -39.62
C ARG A 314 -0.21 16.45 -40.73
N ILE A 315 -0.68 15.23 -40.46
CA ILE A 315 -0.83 14.20 -41.50
C ILE A 315 -1.84 14.65 -42.55
N MET A 316 -3.00 15.17 -42.12
CA MET A 316 -4.02 15.69 -43.03
C MET A 316 -3.47 16.82 -43.91
N GLU A 317 -2.75 17.77 -43.31
CA GLU A 317 -2.11 18.88 -44.03
C GLU A 317 -1.05 18.39 -45.03
N ASN A 318 -0.19 17.45 -44.63
CA ASN A 318 0.81 16.87 -45.53
C ASN A 318 0.18 16.09 -46.70
N ARG A 319 -0.94 15.40 -46.46
CA ARG A 319 -1.68 14.68 -47.51
C ARG A 319 -2.24 15.66 -48.54
N LEU A 320 -2.80 16.77 -48.07
CA LEU A 320 -3.29 17.84 -48.95
C LEU A 320 -2.15 18.42 -49.80
N GLN A 321 -1.03 18.80 -49.19
CA GLN A 321 0.13 19.34 -49.91
C GLN A 321 0.69 18.35 -50.96
N LYS A 322 0.70 17.06 -50.63
CA LYS A 322 1.13 16.01 -51.57
C LYS A 322 0.16 15.89 -52.74
N GLU A 323 -1.14 15.93 -52.48
CA GLU A 323 -2.17 15.91 -53.53
C GLU A 323 -2.04 17.13 -54.46
N GLU A 324 -1.89 18.32 -53.91
CA GLU A 324 -1.65 19.56 -54.67
C GLU A 324 -0.39 19.46 -55.53
N SER A 325 0.71 18.93 -54.98
CA SER A 325 1.97 18.73 -55.72
C SER A 325 1.83 17.73 -56.87
N LEU A 326 1.08 16.64 -56.67
CA LEU A 326 0.80 15.64 -57.70
C LEU A 326 -0.07 16.20 -58.82
N ILE A 327 -1.10 16.99 -58.48
CA ILE A 327 -1.95 17.67 -59.45
C ILE A 327 -1.11 18.65 -60.28
N PHE A 328 -0.28 19.46 -59.61
CA PHE A 328 0.60 20.42 -60.30
C PHE A 328 1.56 19.72 -61.26
N ARG A 329 2.15 18.59 -60.85
CA ARG A 329 3.02 17.79 -61.72
C ARG A 329 2.29 17.35 -62.98
N VAL A 330 1.12 16.72 -62.85
CA VAL A 330 0.34 16.24 -64.00
C VAL A 330 0.00 17.39 -64.96
N THR A 331 -0.46 18.52 -64.41
CA THR A 331 -0.77 19.72 -65.22
C THR A 331 0.47 20.22 -65.95
N LYS A 332 1.62 20.34 -65.27
CA LYS A 332 2.86 20.84 -65.86
C LYS A 332 3.43 19.88 -66.92
N THR A 333 3.40 18.58 -66.68
CA THR A 333 3.82 17.57 -67.66
C THR A 333 2.94 17.62 -68.92
N ASN A 334 1.62 17.81 -68.77
CA ASN A 334 0.71 17.95 -69.90
C ASN A 334 0.99 19.23 -70.70
N GLU A 335 1.18 20.38 -70.04
CA GLU A 335 1.56 21.63 -70.70
C GLU A 335 2.84 21.47 -71.52
N VAL A 336 3.90 20.92 -70.91
CA VAL A 336 5.18 20.72 -71.61
C VAL A 336 5.03 19.71 -72.75
N SER A 337 4.27 18.63 -72.57
CA SER A 337 4.00 17.65 -73.63
C SER A 337 3.29 18.25 -74.84
N VAL A 338 2.33 19.16 -74.61
CA VAL A 338 1.65 19.90 -75.69
C VAL A 338 2.67 20.74 -76.45
N THR A 339 3.49 21.54 -75.75
CA THR A 339 4.51 22.37 -76.42
C THR A 339 5.54 21.54 -77.19
N GLU A 340 5.93 20.37 -76.68
CA GLU A 340 6.84 19.46 -77.36
C GLU A 340 6.22 18.93 -78.66
N LYS A 341 4.93 18.55 -78.65
CA LYS A 341 4.22 18.07 -79.84
C LYS A 341 4.04 19.17 -80.89
N GLU A 342 3.74 20.39 -80.48
CA GLU A 342 3.64 21.54 -81.38
C GLU A 342 4.97 21.80 -82.10
N ILE A 343 6.09 21.81 -81.36
CA ILE A 343 7.43 21.96 -81.94
C ILE A 343 7.76 20.80 -82.89
N LEU A 344 7.40 19.56 -82.54
CA LEU A 344 7.60 18.40 -83.41
C LEU A 344 6.77 18.48 -84.70
N ALA A 345 5.52 18.94 -84.61
CA ALA A 345 4.66 19.14 -85.78
C ALA A 345 5.19 20.26 -86.69
N GLU A 346 5.64 21.37 -86.11
CA GLU A 346 6.29 22.47 -86.82
C GLU A 346 7.55 22.00 -87.55
N ILE A 347 8.43 21.25 -86.87
CA ILE A 347 9.60 20.60 -87.49
C ILE A 347 9.18 19.71 -88.66
N SER A 348 8.13 18.90 -88.51
CA SER A 348 7.66 18.00 -89.57
C SER A 348 7.11 18.74 -90.81
N GLY A 349 6.43 19.87 -90.59
CA GLY A 349 5.94 20.74 -91.66
C GLY A 349 7.09 21.46 -92.39
N LEU A 350 8.05 21.98 -91.62
CA LEU A 350 9.26 22.60 -92.15
C LEU A 350 10.17 21.58 -92.87
N GLN A 351 10.18 20.30 -92.46
CA GLN A 351 10.91 19.21 -93.14
C GLN A 351 10.38 18.96 -94.55
N LYS A 352 9.07 19.15 -94.81
CA LYS A 352 8.50 19.02 -96.16
C LYS A 352 8.86 20.20 -97.06
N GLN A 353 9.09 21.38 -96.48
CA GLN A 353 9.56 22.57 -97.21
C GLN A 353 11.08 22.56 -97.42
N LYS A 354 11.84 21.88 -96.56
CA LYS A 354 13.30 21.71 -96.59
C LYS A 354 13.84 21.09 -97.88
N ASP A 355 13.13 20.13 -98.49
CA ASP A 355 13.54 19.49 -99.74
C ASP A 355 13.67 20.50 -100.91
N LEU A 356 13.11 21.71 -100.76
CA LEU A 356 13.17 22.81 -101.74
C LEU A 356 14.24 23.88 -101.42
N LEU A 357 14.82 23.90 -100.20
CA LEU A 357 15.65 25.00 -99.67
C LEU A 357 17.11 24.61 -99.37
N GLU A 358 17.58 23.45 -99.85
CA GLU A 358 18.94 22.92 -99.64
C GLU A 358 20.10 23.85 -100.06
N ASP A 359 19.82 24.98 -100.73
CA ASP A 359 20.80 26.02 -101.06
C ASP A 359 20.86 27.19 -100.03
N GLU A 360 19.76 27.54 -99.35
CA GLU A 360 19.77 28.51 -98.22
C GLU A 360 20.33 27.91 -96.91
N LEU A 361 20.63 26.61 -96.95
CA LEU A 361 21.11 25.68 -95.93
C LEU A 361 22.17 26.22 -94.97
N LYS A 362 23.10 27.07 -95.44
CA LYS A 362 24.20 27.59 -94.60
C LYS A 362 23.74 28.64 -93.58
N LYS A 363 22.73 29.47 -93.92
CA LYS A 363 22.10 30.42 -92.97
C LYS A 363 21.13 29.70 -92.03
N VAL A 364 20.40 28.71 -92.55
CA VAL A 364 19.45 27.88 -91.80
C VAL A 364 20.14 27.01 -90.73
N ASN A 365 21.39 26.59 -90.94
CA ASN A 365 22.17 25.84 -89.94
C ASN A 365 22.28 26.55 -88.57
N ASN A 366 22.38 27.89 -88.56
CA ASN A 366 22.42 28.66 -87.30
C ASN A 366 21.05 28.67 -86.60
N ILE A 367 19.96 28.69 -87.37
CA ILE A 367 18.58 28.69 -86.87
C ILE A 367 18.18 27.28 -86.38
N LEU A 368 18.60 26.23 -87.09
CA LEU A 368 18.42 24.83 -86.68
C LEU A 368 19.10 24.54 -85.34
N ASN A 369 20.35 24.99 -85.17
CA ASN A 369 21.06 24.86 -83.91
C ASN A 369 20.33 25.58 -82.77
N ALA A 370 19.73 26.76 -83.04
CA ALA A 370 18.93 27.47 -82.05
C ALA A 370 17.64 26.71 -81.65
N ALA A 371 16.93 26.09 -82.60
CA ALA A 371 15.73 25.30 -82.34
C ALA A 371 16.04 23.99 -81.58
N VAL A 372 17.12 23.28 -81.96
CA VAL A 372 17.59 22.07 -81.26
C VAL A 372 18.03 22.40 -79.83
N MET A 373 18.75 23.52 -79.65
CA MET A 373 19.11 24.01 -78.31
C MET A 373 17.88 24.34 -77.46
N LYS A 374 16.83 24.94 -78.06
CA LYS A 374 15.58 25.25 -77.37
C LYS A 374 14.82 23.98 -76.95
N LEU A 375 14.71 22.98 -77.83
CA LEU A 375 14.12 21.67 -77.50
C LEU A 375 14.90 20.94 -76.40
N LYS A 376 16.22 21.00 -76.46
CA LYS A 376 17.09 20.40 -75.43
C LYS A 376 16.85 21.08 -74.07
N LYS A 377 16.82 22.42 -74.04
CA LYS A 377 16.57 23.21 -72.83
C LYS A 377 15.20 22.89 -72.22
N THR A 378 14.14 22.83 -73.01
CA THR A 378 12.79 22.52 -72.48
C THR A 378 12.68 21.09 -71.93
N ARG A 379 13.40 20.13 -72.52
CA ARG A 379 13.49 18.75 -71.98
C ARG A 379 14.28 18.71 -70.67
N GLU A 380 15.40 19.42 -70.59
CA GLU A 380 16.19 19.51 -69.36
C GLU A 380 15.39 20.18 -68.24
N GLU A 381 14.61 21.22 -68.54
CA GLU A 381 13.72 21.88 -67.56
C GLU A 381 12.63 20.92 -67.05
N ARG A 382 12.05 20.08 -67.94
CA ARG A 382 11.09 19.04 -67.55
C ARG A 382 11.73 18.01 -66.63
N ASP A 383 12.91 17.50 -67.00
CA ASP A 383 13.56 16.43 -66.24
C ASP A 383 14.00 16.94 -64.85
N GLN A 384 14.47 18.19 -64.75
CA GLN A 384 14.76 18.84 -63.47
C GLN A 384 13.51 19.06 -62.62
N PHE A 385 12.39 19.44 -63.23
CA PHE A 385 11.12 19.58 -62.54
C PHE A 385 10.59 18.26 -62.00
N ASP A 386 10.62 17.20 -62.80
CA ASP A 386 10.17 15.87 -62.39
C ASP A 386 11.01 15.33 -61.23
N GLU A 387 12.33 15.54 -61.26
CA GLU A 387 13.23 15.19 -60.16
C GLU A 387 12.89 15.99 -58.88
N ALA A 388 12.79 17.32 -58.97
CA ALA A 388 12.45 18.16 -57.82
C ALA A 388 11.07 17.82 -57.23
N SER A 389 10.08 17.55 -58.09
CA SER A 389 8.74 17.13 -57.67
C SER A 389 8.77 15.78 -56.96
N ASN A 390 9.54 14.81 -57.48
CA ASN A 390 9.69 13.51 -56.83
C ASN A 390 10.34 13.64 -55.44
N GLN A 391 11.32 14.50 -55.28
CA GLN A 391 11.93 14.77 -53.96
C GLN A 391 10.92 15.32 -52.95
N ILE A 392 10.03 16.23 -53.37
CA ILE A 392 8.95 16.77 -52.52
C ILE A 392 8.00 15.65 -52.08
N VAL A 393 7.54 14.83 -53.02
CA VAL A 393 6.61 13.73 -52.74
C VAL A 393 7.23 12.70 -51.79
N LEU A 394 8.51 12.36 -51.98
CA LEU A 394 9.24 11.44 -51.10
C LEU A 394 9.40 12.02 -49.69
N HIS A 395 9.75 13.30 -49.58
CA HIS A 395 9.88 13.97 -48.28
C HIS A 395 8.54 14.00 -47.51
N LEU A 396 7.44 14.37 -48.18
CA LEU A 396 6.11 14.37 -47.56
C LEU A 396 5.68 12.97 -47.10
N LYS A 397 5.99 11.94 -47.90
CA LYS A 397 5.74 10.54 -47.53
C LYS A 397 6.54 10.12 -46.28
N ALA A 398 7.85 10.41 -46.24
CA ALA A 398 8.68 10.11 -45.08
C ALA A 398 8.19 10.82 -43.80
N LYS A 399 7.72 12.07 -43.93
CA LYS A 399 7.13 12.84 -42.83
C LYS A 399 5.82 12.25 -42.33
N GLU A 400 4.97 11.78 -43.25
CA GLU A 400 3.73 11.08 -42.90
C GLU A 400 4.00 9.78 -42.13
N GLU A 401 5.00 8.99 -42.54
CA GLU A 401 5.40 7.76 -41.85
C GLU A 401 6.01 8.04 -40.46
N GLU A 402 6.81 9.11 -40.31
CA GLU A 402 7.33 9.57 -39.01
C GLU A 402 6.19 9.97 -38.06
N LEU A 403 5.23 10.77 -38.54
CA LEU A 403 4.07 11.20 -37.73
C LEU A 403 3.16 10.02 -37.38
N SER A 404 2.96 9.08 -38.31
CA SER A 404 2.14 7.89 -38.08
C SER A 404 2.73 7.01 -36.96
N ARG A 405 4.05 6.82 -36.96
CA ARG A 405 4.74 6.14 -35.84
C ARG A 405 4.57 6.88 -34.52
N SER A 406 4.73 8.22 -34.53
CA SER A 406 4.54 9.03 -33.32
C SER A 406 3.11 8.94 -32.77
N ILE A 407 2.08 8.91 -33.62
CA ILE A 407 0.68 8.73 -33.19
C ILE A 407 0.48 7.35 -32.58
N ALA A 408 1.04 6.30 -33.19
CA ALA A 408 0.96 4.95 -32.66
C ALA A 408 1.56 4.86 -31.25
N SER A 409 2.76 5.40 -31.03
CA SER A 409 3.41 5.43 -29.71
C SER A 409 2.57 6.22 -28.69
N CYS A 410 2.05 7.41 -29.05
CA CYS A 410 1.17 8.19 -28.17
C CYS A 410 -0.12 7.45 -27.81
N LYS A 411 -0.72 6.69 -28.74
CA LYS A 411 -1.94 5.91 -28.48
C LYS A 411 -1.68 4.75 -27.53
N VAL A 412 -0.58 4.01 -27.73
CA VAL A 412 -0.17 2.93 -26.80
C VAL A 412 0.09 3.49 -25.40
N GLU A 413 0.83 4.60 -25.30
CA GLU A 413 1.08 5.25 -24.00
C GLU A 413 -0.21 5.74 -23.36
N SER A 414 -1.14 6.34 -24.11
CA SER A 414 -2.42 6.83 -23.59
C SER A 414 -3.28 5.70 -23.05
N SER A 415 -3.39 4.58 -23.77
CA SER A 415 -4.11 3.39 -23.27
C SER A 415 -3.45 2.83 -22.01
N THR A 416 -2.11 2.80 -21.97
CA THR A 416 -1.35 2.35 -20.80
C THR A 416 -1.62 3.26 -19.61
N VAL A 417 -1.45 4.58 -19.75
CA VAL A 417 -1.72 5.56 -18.70
C VAL A 417 -3.19 5.48 -18.22
N GLY A 418 -4.14 5.30 -19.14
CA GLY A 418 -5.55 5.14 -18.82
C GLY A 418 -5.83 3.93 -17.92
N ALA A 419 -5.25 2.77 -18.24
CA ALA A 419 -5.40 1.57 -17.41
C ALA A 419 -4.75 1.74 -16.03
N TRP A 420 -3.62 2.45 -15.94
CA TRP A 420 -3.01 2.81 -14.66
C TRP A 420 -3.91 3.72 -13.81
N ILE A 421 -4.57 4.71 -14.41
CA ILE A 421 -5.53 5.57 -13.70
C ILE A 421 -6.66 4.73 -13.11
N ILE A 422 -7.27 3.85 -13.91
CA ILE A 422 -8.37 2.97 -13.46
C ILE A 422 -7.90 2.07 -12.31
N PHE A 423 -6.74 1.43 -12.48
CA PHE A 423 -6.17 0.56 -11.44
C PHE A 423 -5.91 1.32 -10.14
N LEU A 424 -5.33 2.51 -10.21
CA LEU A 424 -5.10 3.34 -9.02
C LEU A 424 -6.42 3.76 -8.37
N GLU A 425 -7.42 4.14 -9.16
CA GLU A 425 -8.74 4.54 -8.66
C GLU A 425 -9.48 3.39 -7.97
N ASP A 426 -9.45 2.19 -8.55
CA ASP A 426 -10.15 1.05 -7.97
C ASP A 426 -9.44 0.50 -6.73
N THR A 427 -8.10 0.45 -6.73
CA THR A 427 -7.33 0.07 -5.54
C THR A 427 -7.48 1.09 -4.42
N TRP A 428 -7.56 2.39 -4.72
CA TRP A 428 -7.82 3.42 -3.70
C TRP A 428 -9.21 3.32 -3.10
N LYS A 429 -10.25 3.09 -3.92
CA LYS A 429 -11.63 2.86 -3.41
C LYS A 429 -11.64 1.68 -2.43
N LEU A 430 -10.95 0.60 -2.78
CA LEU A 430 -10.87 -0.60 -1.96
C LEU A 430 -10.11 -0.34 -0.65
N GLN A 431 -8.95 0.32 -0.72
CA GLN A 431 -8.16 0.72 0.45
C GLN A 431 -9.00 1.60 1.40
N SER A 432 -9.67 2.61 0.85
CA SER A 432 -10.52 3.54 1.60
C SER A 432 -11.68 2.82 2.29
N LEU A 433 -12.34 1.90 1.58
CA LEU A 433 -13.45 1.09 2.13
C LEU A 433 -13.00 0.23 3.32
N TYR A 434 -11.84 -0.43 3.21
CA TYR A 434 -11.34 -1.25 4.31
C TYR A 434 -10.80 -0.41 5.48
N GLU A 435 -10.26 0.76 5.22
CA GLU A 435 -9.91 1.72 6.27
C GLU A 435 -11.15 2.23 7.02
N GLU A 436 -12.23 2.56 6.31
CA GLU A 436 -13.50 2.93 6.93
C GLU A 436 -14.10 1.79 7.76
N LEU A 437 -14.09 0.57 7.23
CA LEU A 437 -14.58 -0.61 7.94
C LEU A 437 -13.79 -0.85 9.23
N ARG A 438 -12.45 -0.74 9.15
CA ARG A 438 -11.58 -0.84 10.32
C ARG A 438 -11.88 0.24 11.35
N LYS A 439 -12.05 1.50 10.93
CA LYS A 439 -12.38 2.62 11.84
C LYS A 439 -13.72 2.40 12.53
N LYS A 440 -14.73 1.90 11.80
CA LYS A 440 -16.04 1.53 12.37
C LYS A 440 -15.89 0.42 13.40
N GLN A 441 -15.18 -0.66 13.05
CA GLN A 441 -14.92 -1.75 13.99
C GLN A 441 -14.17 -1.28 15.25
N ALA A 442 -13.16 -0.41 15.10
CA ALA A 442 -12.44 0.15 16.23
C ALA A 442 -13.34 1.03 17.10
N ASN A 443 -14.26 1.80 16.52
CA ASN A 443 -15.25 2.56 17.31
C ASN A 443 -16.17 1.61 18.10
N ASP A 444 -16.67 0.53 17.46
CA ASP A 444 -17.50 -0.47 18.14
C ASP A 444 -16.73 -1.17 19.28
N GLU A 445 -15.42 -1.41 19.10
CA GLU A 445 -14.52 -1.93 20.13
C GLU A 445 -14.31 -0.92 21.27
N LEU A 446 -14.16 0.37 20.98
CA LEU A 446 -14.08 1.44 22.00
C LEU A 446 -15.37 1.56 22.81
N ASP A 447 -16.54 1.50 22.18
CA ASP A 447 -17.83 1.55 22.87
C ASP A 447 -17.99 0.36 23.83
N LYS A 448 -17.52 -0.83 23.42
CA LYS A 448 -17.46 -2.01 24.29
C LYS A 448 -16.47 -1.81 25.44
N CYS A 449 -15.30 -1.23 25.18
CA CYS A 449 -14.31 -0.88 26.21
C CYS A 449 -14.93 0.06 27.25
N ALA A 450 -15.56 1.15 26.80
CA ALA A 450 -16.20 2.14 27.66
C ALA A 450 -17.31 1.51 28.51
N THR A 451 -18.14 0.65 27.91
CA THR A 451 -19.19 -0.09 28.63
C THR A 451 -18.61 -1.01 29.70
N CYS A 452 -17.53 -1.73 29.39
CA CYS A 452 -16.84 -2.60 30.34
C CYS A 452 -16.21 -1.79 31.49
N PHE A 453 -15.53 -0.69 31.15
CA PHE A 453 -14.91 0.21 32.11
C PHE A 453 -15.95 0.76 33.10
N ALA A 454 -17.10 1.23 32.61
CA ALA A 454 -18.19 1.73 33.44
C ALA A 454 -18.77 0.64 34.37
N LYS A 455 -18.94 -0.59 33.88
CA LYS A 455 -19.42 -1.73 34.68
C LYS A 455 -18.45 -2.07 35.82
N LEU A 456 -17.15 -2.12 35.52
CA LEU A 456 -16.11 -2.42 36.52
C LEU A 456 -16.01 -1.32 37.58
N ILE A 457 -16.00 -0.05 37.18
CA ILE A 457 -15.98 1.08 38.11
C ILE A 457 -17.21 1.04 39.01
N ASN A 458 -18.41 0.89 38.45
CA ASN A 458 -19.63 0.82 39.25
C ASN A 458 -19.58 -0.33 40.27
N HIS A 459 -19.12 -1.51 39.86
CA HIS A 459 -18.99 -2.66 40.77
C HIS A 459 -18.04 -2.36 41.94
N HIS A 460 -16.84 -1.86 41.65
CA HIS A 460 -15.81 -1.62 42.67
C HIS A 460 -16.16 -0.45 43.57
N LEU A 461 -16.67 0.65 43.02
CA LEU A 461 -17.04 1.83 43.80
C LEU A 461 -18.26 1.56 44.68
N TYR A 462 -19.28 0.87 44.16
CA TYR A 462 -20.46 0.52 44.96
C TYR A 462 -20.10 -0.34 46.17
N ALA A 463 -19.22 -1.35 45.97
CA ALA A 463 -18.72 -2.17 47.06
C ALA A 463 -18.00 -1.34 48.15
N ARG A 464 -17.28 -0.29 47.77
CA ARG A 464 -16.63 0.62 48.73
C ARG A 464 -17.59 1.58 49.42
N VAL A 465 -18.65 2.03 48.74
CA VAL A 465 -19.70 2.84 49.38
C VAL A 465 -20.38 2.07 50.51
N GLU A 466 -20.68 0.79 50.29
CA GLU A 466 -21.25 -0.10 51.32
C GLU A 466 -20.28 -0.34 52.49
N GLU A 467 -18.99 -0.57 52.19
CA GLU A 467 -17.94 -0.74 53.21
C GLU A 467 -17.73 0.54 54.04
N LEU A 468 -17.70 1.71 53.40
CA LEU A 468 -17.60 3.00 54.06
C LEU A 468 -18.82 3.29 54.95
N SER A 469 -20.02 2.97 54.48
CA SER A 469 -21.25 3.11 55.28
C SER A 469 -21.18 2.26 56.55
N THR A 470 -20.72 1.01 56.42
CA THR A 470 -20.50 0.12 57.56
C THR A 470 -19.43 0.65 58.53
N CYS A 471 -18.34 1.23 58.01
CA CYS A 471 -17.30 1.84 58.83
C CYS A 471 -17.83 3.07 59.57
N ILE A 472 -18.64 3.92 58.93
CA ILE A 472 -19.27 5.09 59.56
C ILE A 472 -20.16 4.65 60.73
N ASP A 473 -20.99 3.62 60.54
CA ASP A 473 -21.85 3.12 61.60
C ASP A 473 -21.06 2.46 62.74
N SER A 474 -19.96 1.77 62.41
CA SER A 474 -19.02 1.24 63.41
C SER A 474 -18.36 2.37 64.22
N ILE A 475 -17.91 3.45 63.55
CA ILE A 475 -17.33 4.63 64.21
C ILE A 475 -18.35 5.31 65.13
N LYS A 476 -19.61 5.49 64.71
CA LYS A 476 -20.67 6.00 65.58
C LYS A 476 -20.81 5.14 66.84
N THR A 477 -20.80 3.81 66.66
CA THR A 477 -20.87 2.85 67.77
C THR A 477 -19.65 2.96 68.70
N PHE A 478 -18.44 3.12 68.16
CA PHE A 478 -17.23 3.35 68.94
C PHE A 478 -17.30 4.65 69.75
N VAL A 479 -17.79 5.73 69.14
CA VAL A 479 -17.99 7.03 69.79
C VAL A 479 -18.98 6.92 70.95
N ASP A 480 -20.09 6.20 70.77
CA ASP A 480 -21.08 6.00 71.83
C ASP A 480 -20.53 5.13 72.98
N ASN A 481 -19.74 4.09 72.65
CA ASN A 481 -19.02 3.29 73.65
C ASN A 481 -18.01 4.12 74.45
N LEU A 482 -17.27 5.03 73.80
CA LEU A 482 -16.35 5.95 74.47
C LEU A 482 -17.06 6.89 75.45
N LYS A 483 -18.23 7.43 75.07
CA LYS A 483 -19.05 8.26 75.99
C LYS A 483 -19.48 7.48 77.24
N ILE A 484 -19.81 6.19 77.09
CA ILE A 484 -20.14 5.30 78.21
C ILE A 484 -18.94 5.11 79.14
N PHE A 485 -17.74 4.92 78.58
CA PHE A 485 -16.51 4.80 79.38
C PHE A 485 -16.13 6.09 80.10
N ASP A 486 -16.38 7.26 79.51
CA ASP A 486 -16.19 8.56 80.16
C ASP A 486 -17.16 8.75 81.34
N ASN A 487 -18.45 8.49 81.12
CA ASN A 487 -19.48 8.59 82.16
C ASN A 487 -19.27 7.61 83.33
N ARG A 488 -18.75 6.40 83.05
CA ARG A 488 -18.47 5.39 84.08
C ARG A 488 -17.20 5.67 84.87
N SER A 489 -16.27 6.46 84.33
CA SER A 489 -15.06 6.89 85.03
C SER A 489 -15.30 7.98 86.08
N VAL A 490 -16.45 8.66 86.03
CA VAL A 490 -16.83 9.75 86.94
C VAL A 490 -17.62 9.26 88.17
N SER A 491 -18.00 7.97 88.24
CA SER A 491 -18.74 7.38 89.38
C SER A 491 -18.01 6.23 90.08
N ALA A 492 -16.70 6.38 90.30
CA ALA A 492 -15.94 5.51 91.20
C ALA A 492 -15.61 6.25 92.49
N GLU A 493 -16.62 6.45 93.35
CA GLU A 493 -16.41 6.41 94.79
C GLU A 493 -16.80 5.02 95.28
N ASP A 494 -15.93 4.47 96.12
CA ASP A 494 -15.99 3.22 96.90
C ASP A 494 -15.75 1.85 96.23
N GLY A 495 -14.83 1.12 96.86
CA GLY A 495 -14.92 -0.34 96.99
C GLY A 495 -13.73 -1.15 96.49
N ASN A 496 -12.73 -1.33 97.36
CA ASN A 496 -11.63 -2.28 97.21
C ASN A 496 -12.13 -3.75 97.18
N ASN A 497 -11.88 -4.47 96.07
CA ASN A 497 -11.41 -5.87 95.97
C ASN A 497 -11.93 -6.58 94.71
N GLY A 498 -11.02 -7.26 94.00
CA GLY A 498 -11.40 -8.31 93.05
C GLY A 498 -10.51 -8.34 91.81
N SER A 499 -9.39 -9.05 91.92
CA SER A 499 -8.56 -9.42 90.77
C SER A 499 -9.38 -10.19 89.73
N SER A 500 -9.67 -9.57 88.58
CA SER A 500 -9.93 -10.30 87.35
C SER A 500 -9.16 -9.64 86.22
N LYS A 501 -8.42 -10.44 85.45
CA LYS A 501 -7.74 -10.05 84.22
C LYS A 501 -8.82 -9.67 83.18
N GLN A 502 -9.35 -8.47 83.28
CA GLN A 502 -10.28 -7.93 82.29
C GLN A 502 -9.45 -7.16 81.28
N SER A 503 -9.35 -7.67 80.05
CA SER A 503 -8.68 -7.00 78.93
C SER A 503 -9.11 -5.54 78.86
N ASN A 504 -8.16 -4.60 78.80
CA ASN A 504 -8.47 -3.17 78.75
C ASN A 504 -9.45 -2.89 77.59
N PRO A 505 -10.74 -2.61 77.86
CA PRO A 505 -11.76 -2.52 76.82
C PRO A 505 -11.51 -1.35 75.85
N ARG A 506 -10.77 -0.33 76.30
CA ARG A 506 -10.30 0.77 75.44
C ARG A 506 -9.32 0.30 74.37
N LYS A 507 -8.43 -0.66 74.69
CA LYS A 507 -7.44 -1.20 73.74
C LYS A 507 -8.11 -2.00 72.62
N TYR A 508 -9.16 -2.76 72.96
CA TYR A 508 -9.94 -3.51 71.97
C TYR A 508 -10.70 -2.54 71.03
N LEU A 509 -11.28 -1.47 71.59
CA LEU A 509 -11.96 -0.44 70.81
C LEU A 509 -11.00 0.32 69.89
N GLU A 510 -9.76 0.57 70.34
CA GLU A 510 -8.68 1.16 69.54
C GLU A 510 -8.26 0.24 68.38
N GLU A 511 -8.12 -1.06 68.62
CA GLU A 511 -7.81 -2.05 67.56
C GLU A 511 -8.93 -2.14 66.52
N GLU A 512 -10.21 -2.13 66.93
CA GLU A 512 -11.35 -2.10 66.01
C GLU A 512 -11.46 -0.78 65.23
N TYR A 513 -11.15 0.35 65.87
CA TYR A 513 -11.09 1.66 65.22
C TYR A 513 -9.99 1.70 64.15
N LEU A 514 -8.78 1.25 64.48
CA LEU A 514 -7.65 1.19 63.54
C LEU A 514 -7.96 0.30 62.34
N GLU A 515 -8.72 -0.79 62.53
CA GLU A 515 -9.14 -1.64 61.42
C GLU A 515 -10.21 -0.98 60.54
N ALA A 516 -11.14 -0.20 61.11
CA ALA A 516 -12.08 0.62 60.35
C ALA A 516 -11.37 1.75 59.58
N GLU A 517 -10.41 2.42 60.21
CA GLU A 517 -9.59 3.46 59.58
C GLU A 517 -8.82 2.92 58.37
N LYS A 518 -8.17 1.76 58.49
CA LYS A 518 -7.48 1.10 57.36
C LYS A 518 -8.40 0.85 56.17
N LYS A 519 -9.65 0.44 56.43
CA LYS A 519 -10.65 0.22 55.37
C LYS A 519 -11.06 1.53 54.69
N VAL A 520 -11.27 2.59 55.47
CA VAL A 520 -11.57 3.93 54.93
C VAL A 520 -10.42 4.44 54.06
N VAL A 521 -9.18 4.36 54.53
CA VAL A 521 -7.99 4.77 53.77
C VAL A 521 -7.85 3.97 52.48
N ALA A 522 -8.05 2.64 52.54
CA ALA A 522 -7.99 1.78 51.36
C ALA A 522 -9.08 2.10 50.33
N ALA A 523 -10.30 2.44 50.78
CA ALA A 523 -11.39 2.84 49.90
C ALA A 523 -11.08 4.15 49.16
N PHE A 524 -10.61 5.19 49.86
CA PHE A 524 -10.23 6.45 49.22
C PHE A 524 -9.02 6.30 48.28
N SER A 525 -8.02 5.52 48.68
CA SER A 525 -6.87 5.22 47.82
C SER A 525 -7.29 4.51 46.52
N LEU A 526 -8.33 3.66 46.57
CA LEU A 526 -8.84 2.98 45.37
C LEU A 526 -9.50 3.99 44.45
N VAL A 527 -10.35 4.87 44.99
CA VAL A 527 -11.01 5.94 44.25
C VAL A 527 -9.99 6.83 43.54
N ASP A 528 -8.92 7.23 44.23
CA ASP A 528 -7.88 8.09 43.65
C ASP A 528 -7.09 7.38 42.54
N ASN A 529 -6.79 6.08 42.69
CA ASN A 529 -6.15 5.29 41.63
C ASN A 529 -7.06 5.11 40.41
N ILE A 530 -8.35 4.82 40.62
CA ILE A 530 -9.33 4.71 39.53
C ILE A 530 -9.47 6.05 38.80
N ARG A 531 -9.54 7.15 39.56
CA ARG A 531 -9.59 8.50 39.01
C ARG A 531 -8.35 8.82 38.18
N ALA A 532 -7.15 8.46 38.66
CA ALA A 532 -5.91 8.68 37.93
C ALA A 532 -5.88 7.93 36.59
N ILE A 533 -6.32 6.66 36.56
CA ILE A 533 -6.42 5.86 35.33
C ILE A 533 -7.45 6.47 34.35
N TYR A 534 -8.59 6.92 34.86
CA TYR A 534 -9.61 7.55 34.03
C TYR A 534 -9.13 8.88 33.40
N LEU A 535 -8.45 9.72 34.18
CA LEU A 535 -7.90 10.99 33.70
C LEU A 535 -6.77 10.78 32.67
N SER A 536 -5.90 9.79 32.88
CA SER A 536 -4.85 9.47 31.89
C SER A 536 -5.43 9.03 30.54
N ASN A 537 -6.59 8.36 30.55
CA ASN A 537 -7.28 7.97 29.31
C ASN A 537 -7.90 9.18 28.59
N GLN A 538 -8.43 10.19 29.32
CA GLN A 538 -8.99 11.40 28.71
C GLN A 538 -7.93 12.29 28.03
N ASP A 539 -6.74 12.43 28.64
CA ASP A 539 -5.63 13.19 28.05
C ASP A 539 -5.11 12.55 26.75
N TYR A 540 -5.27 11.23 26.61
CA TYR A 540 -4.96 10.48 25.38
C TYR A 540 -6.01 10.66 24.28
N GLN A 541 -7.28 10.89 24.63
CA GLN A 541 -8.36 11.14 23.66
C GLN A 541 -8.36 12.58 23.11
N ALA A 542 -7.76 13.53 23.83
CA ALA A 542 -7.65 14.93 23.43
C ALA A 542 -6.45 15.23 22.51
N ARG A 543 -5.56 14.25 22.29
CA ARG A 543 -4.43 14.30 21.36
C ARG A 543 -4.72 13.46 20.13
#